data_AF-A0A4Q5RZN4-F1
#
_entry.id   AF-A0A4Q5RZN4-F1
#
_cell.length_a   1.000
_cell.length_b   1.000
_cell.length_c   1.000
_cell.angle_alpha   90.00
_cell.angle_beta   90.00
_cell.angle_gamma   90.00
#
_symmetry.space_group_name_H-M   'P 1'
#
loop_
_entity.id
_entity.type
_entity.pdbx_description
1 polymer ?
#
loop_
_entity_poly.entity_id
_entity_poly.type
_entity_poly.pdbx_seq_one_letter_code
_entity_poly.pdbx_strand_id
1 'polypeptide(L)'
;MAKTITKNRWDKLRQRMIVYGIEDVPLTAIPENLTLVTKDHETAAGRLLVLLSVSLCASNSDMTDRIADWLKTADIWQFASENEKYFFRVGDIEESDRARLSFRFEAAYMLAWSLGFVNELPDPAGECDQELVADFFSNIPPLFTDTDEFLSDAAFRRISVLHDEYLFYLMAHLYFRHIEEADKENSSNVHIACAQQRYLVLEWLFDTENTGWDELQQEPEE
;
A
#
# COMPACT_ATOMS: atom_id res chain seq x y z
N MET A 1 8.97 -20.71 17.17
CA MET A 1 8.31 -19.84 18.16
C MET A 1 8.51 -18.40 17.70
N ALA A 2 7.47 -17.78 17.13
CA ALA A 2 7.50 -16.35 16.87
C ALA A 2 7.63 -15.64 18.22
N LYS A 3 8.57 -14.70 18.32
CA LYS A 3 8.72 -13.89 19.53
C LYS A 3 7.73 -12.75 19.42
N THR A 4 6.88 -12.56 20.42
CA THR A 4 6.07 -11.35 20.57
C THR A 4 6.93 -10.11 20.40
N ILE A 5 6.37 -9.02 19.85
CA ILE A 5 7.08 -7.74 19.83
C ILE A 5 7.49 -7.33 21.25
N THR A 6 8.64 -6.66 21.37
CA THR A 6 9.09 -6.19 22.69
C THR A 6 8.11 -5.15 23.23
N LYS A 7 7.87 -5.16 24.55
CA LYS A 7 7.01 -4.17 25.21
C LYS A 7 7.35 -2.71 24.84
N ASN A 8 8.63 -2.35 24.77
CA ASN A 8 9.06 -1.01 24.40
C ASN A 8 8.62 -0.60 22.97
N ARG A 9 8.72 -1.53 22.02
CA ARG A 9 8.28 -1.31 20.62
C ARG A 9 6.77 -1.16 20.54
N TRP A 10 6.05 -1.97 21.32
CA TRP A 10 4.60 -1.86 21.48
C TRP A 10 4.16 -0.53 22.09
N ASP A 11 4.80 -0.10 23.18
CA ASP A 11 4.48 1.17 23.85
C ASP A 11 4.69 2.37 22.91
N LYS A 12 5.75 2.36 22.08
CA LYS A 12 5.97 3.38 21.05
C LYS A 12 4.87 3.42 20.00
N LEU A 13 4.45 2.25 19.50
CA LEU A 13 3.36 2.15 18.53
C LEU A 13 2.06 2.71 19.13
N ARG A 14 1.74 2.32 20.38
CA ARG A 14 0.55 2.83 21.08
C ARG A 14 0.59 4.35 21.25
N GLN A 15 1.75 4.92 21.60
CA GLN A 15 1.88 6.38 21.68
C GLN A 15 1.65 7.04 20.32
N ARG A 16 2.17 6.47 19.23
CA ARG A 16 1.88 6.96 17.87
C ARG A 16 0.39 6.90 17.57
N MET A 17 -0.30 5.80 17.89
CA MET A 17 -1.75 5.67 17.68
C MET A 17 -2.54 6.75 18.42
N ILE A 18 -2.21 7.03 19.68
CA ILE A 18 -2.86 8.07 20.50
C ILE A 18 -2.68 9.46 19.87
N VAL A 19 -1.50 9.75 19.31
CA VAL A 19 -1.25 11.03 18.60
C VAL A 19 -2.23 11.23 17.45
N TYR A 20 -2.67 10.16 16.80
CA TYR A 20 -3.66 10.21 15.72
C TYR A 20 -5.10 9.97 16.17
N GLY A 21 -5.38 9.99 17.48
CA GLY A 21 -6.74 9.82 18.03
C GLY A 21 -7.27 8.39 18.00
N ILE A 22 -6.39 7.39 17.84
CA ILE A 22 -6.74 5.97 17.92
C ILE A 22 -6.48 5.47 19.35
N GLU A 23 -7.51 5.53 20.20
CA GLU A 23 -7.40 5.19 21.63
C GLU A 23 -8.11 3.87 22.03
N ASP A 24 -9.19 3.53 21.32
CA ASP A 24 -10.17 2.50 21.70
C ASP A 24 -10.13 1.25 20.81
N VAL A 25 -8.95 0.77 20.40
CA VAL A 25 -8.89 -0.48 19.61
C VAL A 25 -8.96 -1.69 20.54
N PRO A 26 -9.96 -2.58 20.38
CA PRO A 26 -10.08 -3.76 21.22
C PRO A 26 -8.98 -4.77 20.89
N LEU A 27 -7.88 -4.70 21.65
CA LEU A 27 -6.80 -5.67 21.55
C LEU A 27 -6.85 -6.68 22.67
N THR A 28 -6.90 -7.95 22.30
CA THR A 28 -6.90 -9.07 23.23
C THR A 28 -5.48 -9.50 23.61
N ALA A 29 -4.47 -9.23 22.78
CA ALA A 29 -3.07 -9.57 23.02
C ALA A 29 -2.08 -8.67 22.25
N ILE A 30 -0.80 -8.68 22.67
CA ILE A 30 0.29 -8.02 21.95
C ILE A 30 0.60 -8.83 20.66
N PRO A 31 0.67 -8.19 19.48
CA PRO A 31 0.95 -8.88 18.22
C PRO A 31 2.29 -9.64 18.20
N GLU A 32 2.35 -10.72 17.43
CA GLU A 32 3.58 -11.46 17.19
C GLU A 32 4.53 -10.69 16.26
N ASN A 33 5.84 -10.97 16.31
CA ASN A 33 6.72 -10.48 15.24
C ASN A 33 6.50 -11.30 13.97
N LEU A 34 6.22 -10.61 12.87
CA LEU A 34 6.42 -11.15 11.55
C LEU A 34 7.91 -11.34 11.28
N THR A 35 8.26 -12.46 10.63
CA THR A 35 9.66 -12.90 10.49
C THR A 35 10.16 -12.92 9.05
N LEU A 36 9.29 -12.76 8.07
CA LEU A 36 9.65 -12.72 6.66
C LEU A 36 8.65 -11.87 5.86
N VAL A 37 9.13 -11.25 4.79
CA VAL A 37 8.29 -10.71 3.70
C VAL A 37 8.12 -11.83 2.68
N THR A 38 6.88 -12.10 2.27
CA THR A 38 6.52 -13.31 1.51
C THR A 38 6.70 -13.13 0.01
N LYS A 39 6.65 -11.88 -0.46
CA LYS A 39 6.88 -11.52 -1.86
C LYS A 39 8.36 -11.26 -2.09
N ASP A 40 8.85 -11.58 -3.28
CA ASP A 40 10.20 -11.22 -3.71
C ASP A 40 10.28 -9.74 -4.14
N HIS A 41 11.50 -9.21 -4.24
CA HIS A 41 11.73 -7.79 -4.54
C HIS A 41 11.24 -7.40 -5.94
N GLU A 42 11.44 -8.27 -6.93
CA GLU A 42 11.07 -8.02 -8.33
C GLU A 42 9.56 -7.94 -8.46
N THR A 43 8.83 -8.90 -7.87
CA THR A 43 7.36 -8.88 -7.82
C THR A 43 6.83 -7.61 -7.16
N ALA A 44 7.44 -7.15 -6.06
CA ALA A 44 7.03 -5.92 -5.40
C ALA A 44 7.35 -4.65 -6.23
N ALA A 45 8.50 -4.61 -6.90
CA ALA A 45 8.88 -3.50 -7.77
C ALA A 45 8.01 -3.41 -9.03
N GLY A 46 7.69 -4.56 -9.64
CA GLY A 46 6.74 -4.62 -10.76
C GLY A 46 5.34 -4.18 -10.34
N ARG A 47 4.89 -4.61 -9.16
CA ARG A 47 3.59 -4.19 -8.59
C ARG A 47 3.52 -2.68 -8.35
N LEU A 48 4.61 -2.07 -7.87
CA LEU A 48 4.72 -0.62 -7.70
C LEU A 48 4.43 0.11 -9.02
N LEU A 49 5.06 -0.34 -10.13
CA LEU A 49 4.87 0.27 -11.45
C LEU A 49 3.44 0.09 -11.97
N VAL A 50 2.81 -1.06 -11.70
CA VAL A 50 1.39 -1.27 -12.03
C VAL A 50 0.50 -0.30 -11.26
N LEU A 51 0.67 -0.18 -9.94
CA LEU A 51 -0.18 0.66 -9.10
C LEU A 51 -0.04 2.15 -9.45
N LEU A 52 1.19 2.59 -9.74
CA LEU A 52 1.45 3.93 -10.26
C LEU A 52 0.73 4.15 -11.59
N SER A 53 0.84 3.18 -12.51
CA SER A 53 0.19 3.23 -13.83
C SER A 53 -1.34 3.33 -13.69
N VAL A 54 -1.94 2.55 -12.79
CA VAL A 54 -3.38 2.61 -12.51
C VAL A 54 -3.79 3.99 -11.99
N SER A 55 -3.06 4.54 -11.01
CA SER A 55 -3.36 5.86 -10.45
C SER A 55 -3.28 6.98 -11.49
N LEU A 56 -2.25 6.95 -12.33
CA LEU A 56 -2.06 7.95 -13.39
C LEU A 56 -3.15 7.86 -14.45
N CYS A 57 -3.52 6.66 -14.89
CA CYS A 57 -4.61 6.47 -15.86
C CYS A 57 -5.98 6.81 -15.27
N ALA A 58 -6.19 6.60 -13.97
CA ALA A 58 -7.41 7.00 -13.28
C ALA A 58 -7.57 8.53 -13.31
N SER A 59 -6.46 9.26 -13.15
CA SER A 59 -6.40 10.73 -13.18
C SER A 59 -6.35 11.32 -14.59
N ASN A 60 -5.90 10.54 -15.58
CA ASN A 60 -5.78 10.95 -16.97
C ASN A 60 -6.04 9.76 -17.91
N SER A 61 -7.28 9.64 -18.39
CA SER A 61 -7.72 8.53 -19.24
C SER A 61 -7.00 8.45 -20.59
N ASP A 62 -6.50 9.57 -21.12
CA ASP A 62 -5.92 9.65 -22.46
C ASP A 62 -4.61 8.85 -22.60
N MET A 63 -3.98 8.51 -21.47
CA MET A 63 -2.72 7.75 -21.45
C MET A 63 -2.92 6.23 -21.30
N THR A 64 -4.16 5.77 -21.08
CA THR A 64 -4.45 4.37 -20.68
C THR A 64 -3.90 3.35 -21.66
N ASP A 65 -4.20 3.48 -22.95
CA ASP A 65 -3.74 2.55 -23.98
C ASP A 65 -2.22 2.52 -24.08
N ARG A 66 -1.60 3.70 -24.07
CA ARG A 66 -0.15 3.85 -24.18
C ARG A 66 0.59 3.24 -22.98
N ILE A 67 0.06 3.42 -21.78
CA ILE A 67 0.59 2.83 -20.55
C ILE A 67 0.40 1.31 -20.56
N ALA A 68 -0.78 0.82 -20.97
CA ALA A 68 -1.05 -0.60 -21.07
C ALA A 68 -0.08 -1.31 -22.05
N ASP A 69 0.23 -0.68 -23.18
CA ASP A 69 1.20 -1.22 -24.13
C ASP A 69 2.62 -1.18 -23.59
N TRP A 70 3.01 -0.10 -22.91
CA TRP A 70 4.32 -0.04 -22.26
C TRP A 70 4.49 -1.14 -21.21
N LEU A 71 3.50 -1.35 -20.34
CA LEU A 71 3.51 -2.40 -19.33
C LEU A 71 3.73 -3.79 -19.95
N LYS A 72 3.15 -4.06 -21.13
CA LYS A 72 3.39 -5.33 -21.86
C LYS A 72 4.80 -5.39 -22.44
N THR A 73 5.28 -4.31 -23.04
CA THR A 73 6.61 -4.29 -23.68
C THR A 73 7.77 -4.30 -22.69
N ALA A 74 7.56 -3.78 -21.49
CA ALA A 74 8.53 -3.74 -20.40
C ALA A 74 8.41 -4.97 -19.46
N ASP A 75 7.64 -5.99 -19.86
CA ASP A 75 7.38 -7.20 -19.07
C ASP A 75 6.82 -6.96 -17.65
N ILE A 76 6.15 -5.82 -17.43
CA ILE A 76 5.51 -5.46 -16.15
C ILE A 76 4.07 -5.98 -16.06
N TRP A 77 3.41 -6.20 -17.21
CA TRP A 77 2.00 -6.59 -17.29
C TRP A 77 1.65 -7.87 -16.48
N GLN A 78 2.63 -8.76 -16.30
CA GLN A 78 2.47 -9.98 -15.52
C GLN A 78 2.23 -9.73 -14.02
N PHE A 79 2.67 -8.58 -13.50
CA PHE A 79 2.48 -8.20 -12.10
C PHE A 79 1.11 -7.56 -11.83
N ALA A 80 0.32 -7.27 -12.87
CA ALA A 80 -1.01 -6.68 -12.70
C ALA A 80 -2.04 -7.73 -12.29
N SER A 81 -2.99 -7.31 -11.44
CA SER A 81 -4.14 -8.13 -11.09
C SER A 81 -5.17 -8.16 -12.22
N GLU A 82 -6.17 -9.04 -12.14
CA GLU A 82 -7.16 -9.14 -13.20
C GLU A 82 -8.08 -7.91 -13.25
N ASN A 83 -8.41 -7.32 -12.10
CA ASN A 83 -9.16 -6.06 -12.06
C ASN A 83 -8.38 -4.90 -12.71
N GLU A 84 -7.07 -4.83 -12.50
CA GLU A 84 -6.23 -3.79 -13.10
C GLU A 84 -6.08 -4.01 -14.60
N LYS A 85 -5.86 -5.25 -15.04
CA LYS A 85 -5.86 -5.62 -16.47
C LYS A 85 -7.20 -5.29 -17.12
N TYR A 86 -8.31 -5.51 -16.42
CA TYR A 86 -9.64 -5.14 -16.89
C TYR A 86 -9.77 -3.63 -17.05
N PHE A 87 -9.36 -2.86 -16.03
CA PHE A 87 -9.33 -1.41 -16.09
C PHE A 87 -8.56 -0.88 -17.31
N PHE A 88 -7.35 -1.38 -17.55
CA PHE A 88 -6.53 -0.99 -18.70
C PHE A 88 -7.14 -1.38 -20.06
N ARG A 89 -8.01 -2.40 -20.13
CA ARG A 89 -8.66 -2.82 -21.38
C ARG A 89 -9.92 -2.03 -21.69
N VAL A 90 -10.68 -1.66 -20.66
CA VAL A 90 -11.97 -0.99 -20.83
C VAL A 90 -11.79 0.53 -20.85
N GLY A 91 -10.94 1.08 -19.97
CA GLY A 91 -10.60 2.51 -19.89
C GLY A 91 -11.74 3.44 -19.45
N ASP A 92 -12.98 3.05 -19.71
CA ASP A 92 -14.21 3.75 -19.34
C ASP A 92 -14.80 3.15 -18.06
N ILE A 93 -14.53 3.82 -16.94
CA ILE A 93 -15.06 3.49 -15.62
C ILE A 93 -15.75 4.73 -15.03
N GLU A 94 -16.67 4.50 -14.10
CA GLU A 94 -17.40 5.58 -13.43
C GLU A 94 -16.46 6.51 -12.65
N GLU A 95 -16.85 7.77 -12.49
CA GLU A 95 -16.04 8.80 -11.80
C GLU A 95 -15.69 8.41 -10.35
N SER A 96 -16.63 7.75 -9.66
CA SER A 96 -16.42 7.19 -8.32
C SER A 96 -15.31 6.14 -8.31
N ASP A 97 -15.25 5.28 -9.32
CA ASP A 97 -14.18 4.30 -9.47
C ASP A 97 -12.85 4.97 -9.84
N ARG A 98 -12.86 6.05 -10.62
CA ARG A 98 -11.64 6.82 -10.91
C ARG A 98 -11.04 7.41 -9.64
N ALA A 99 -11.86 8.03 -8.79
CA ALA A 99 -11.41 8.57 -7.51
C ALA A 99 -10.85 7.46 -6.60
N ARG A 100 -11.46 6.27 -6.59
CA ARG A 100 -10.92 5.12 -5.83
C ARG A 100 -9.59 4.63 -6.39
N LEU A 101 -9.45 4.58 -7.72
CA LEU A 101 -8.21 4.13 -8.37
C LEU A 101 -7.08 5.17 -8.31
N SER A 102 -7.38 6.47 -8.18
CA SER A 102 -6.33 7.49 -8.02
C SER A 102 -5.54 7.27 -6.73
N PHE A 103 -6.19 6.80 -5.65
CA PHE A 103 -5.53 6.42 -4.40
C PHE A 103 -4.53 5.27 -4.53
N ARG A 104 -4.45 4.56 -5.67
CA ARG A 104 -3.35 3.59 -5.90
C ARG A 104 -1.97 4.23 -5.86
N PHE A 105 -1.87 5.56 -5.96
CA PHE A 105 -0.63 6.27 -5.68
C PHE A 105 -0.11 6.00 -4.27
N GLU A 106 -0.99 5.95 -3.27
CA GLU A 106 -0.63 5.65 -1.87
C GLU A 106 -0.05 4.25 -1.72
N ALA A 107 -0.60 3.28 -2.47
CA ALA A 107 -0.09 1.93 -2.51
C ALA A 107 1.28 1.86 -3.22
N ALA A 108 1.43 2.54 -4.37
CA ALA A 108 2.69 2.64 -5.09
C ALA A 108 3.78 3.29 -4.23
N TYR A 109 3.46 4.39 -3.54
CA TYR A 109 4.36 5.07 -2.62
C TYR A 109 4.76 4.15 -1.46
N MET A 110 3.81 3.43 -0.85
CA MET A 110 4.12 2.50 0.23
C MET A 110 5.04 1.36 -0.23
N LEU A 111 4.91 0.86 -1.46
CA LEU A 111 5.86 -0.10 -2.02
C LEU A 111 7.23 0.54 -2.27
N ALA A 112 7.29 1.76 -2.80
CA ALA A 112 8.55 2.47 -3.00
C ALA A 112 9.29 2.68 -1.68
N TRP A 113 8.57 3.06 -0.63
CA TRP A 113 9.12 3.16 0.71
C TRP A 113 9.58 1.78 1.20
N SER A 114 8.75 0.74 1.05
CA SER A 114 9.09 -0.62 1.50
C SER A 114 10.35 -1.17 0.83
N LEU A 115 10.57 -0.85 -0.44
CA LEU A 115 11.73 -1.20 -1.27
C LEU A 115 12.91 -0.24 -1.13
N GLY A 116 12.83 0.76 -0.25
CA GLY A 116 13.94 1.66 0.02
C GLY A 116 14.17 2.76 -1.00
N PHE A 117 13.33 2.89 -2.03
CA PHE A 117 13.48 3.92 -3.07
C PHE A 117 13.19 5.34 -2.54
N VAL A 118 12.21 5.48 -1.64
CA VAL A 118 11.94 6.74 -0.93
C VAL A 118 12.13 6.55 0.57
N ASN A 119 12.61 7.58 1.27
CA ASN A 119 13.01 7.47 2.68
C ASN A 119 11.92 7.86 3.68
N GLU A 120 11.05 8.77 3.28
CA GLU A 120 10.05 9.35 4.15
C GLU A 120 8.72 8.62 3.98
N LEU A 121 7.93 8.56 5.05
CA LEU A 121 6.57 8.07 5.00
C LEU A 121 5.63 9.28 4.95
N PRO A 122 4.52 9.21 4.20
CA PRO A 122 3.52 10.26 4.28
C PRO A 122 2.88 10.30 5.66
N ASP A 123 2.42 11.49 6.06
CA ASP A 123 1.64 11.65 7.29
C ASP A 123 0.38 10.75 7.23
N PRO A 124 0.11 9.91 8.24
CA PRO A 124 -1.15 9.17 8.34
C PRO A 124 -2.42 10.02 8.24
N ALA A 125 -2.35 11.32 8.57
CA ALA A 125 -3.48 12.23 8.52
C ALA A 125 -3.82 12.77 7.12
N GLY A 126 -3.04 12.42 6.09
CA GLY A 126 -3.27 12.93 4.74
C GLY A 126 -2.71 12.05 3.63
N GLU A 127 -2.98 12.50 2.40
CA GLU A 127 -2.35 11.99 1.18
C GLU A 127 -0.86 12.38 1.12
N CYS A 128 -0.12 11.76 0.21
CA CYS A 128 1.23 12.18 -0.14
C CYS A 128 1.21 13.64 -0.60
N ASP A 129 2.01 14.49 0.05
CA ASP A 129 2.15 15.89 -0.36
C ASP A 129 3.04 16.06 -1.60
N GLN A 130 3.14 17.30 -2.08
CA GLN A 130 3.89 17.61 -3.29
C GLN A 130 5.39 17.32 -3.17
N GLU A 131 5.98 17.45 -1.97
CA GLU A 131 7.40 17.20 -1.74
C GLU A 131 7.68 15.70 -1.82
N LEU A 132 6.83 14.88 -1.19
CA LEU A 132 6.91 13.42 -1.25
C LEU A 132 6.67 12.90 -2.68
N VAL A 133 5.70 13.47 -3.40
CA VAL A 133 5.45 13.12 -4.80
C VAL A 133 6.67 13.44 -5.68
N ALA A 134 7.32 14.58 -5.47
CA ALA A 134 8.52 14.96 -6.21
C ALA A 134 9.71 14.04 -5.88
N ASP A 135 9.90 13.68 -4.60
CA ASP A 135 10.91 12.70 -4.19
C ASP A 135 10.65 11.33 -4.83
N PHE A 136 9.39 10.86 -4.82
CA PHE A 136 8.99 9.60 -5.45
C PHE A 136 9.41 9.55 -6.93
N PHE A 137 9.00 10.53 -7.74
CA PHE A 137 9.33 10.55 -9.16
C PHE A 137 10.83 10.77 -9.45
N SER A 138 11.61 11.22 -8.46
CA SER A 138 13.07 11.35 -8.59
C SER A 138 13.79 10.02 -8.34
N ASN A 139 13.15 9.05 -7.68
CA ASN A 139 13.76 7.78 -7.27
C ASN A 139 13.20 6.55 -7.99
N ILE A 140 12.18 6.71 -8.83
CA ILE A 140 11.63 5.64 -9.67
C ILE A 140 11.92 5.90 -11.16
N PRO A 141 12.00 4.88 -12.02
CA PRO A 141 12.19 5.08 -13.45
C PRO A 141 11.01 5.86 -14.04
N PRO A 142 11.27 6.82 -14.95
CA PRO A 142 10.21 7.45 -15.72
C PRO A 142 9.39 6.41 -16.47
N LEU A 143 8.08 6.62 -16.60
CA LEU A 143 7.28 5.77 -17.48
C LEU A 143 7.82 5.79 -18.90
N PHE A 144 7.61 4.70 -19.64
CA PHE A 144 8.09 4.52 -21.02
C PHE A 144 9.59 4.33 -21.17
N THR A 145 10.33 4.10 -20.08
CA THR A 145 11.74 3.69 -20.13
C THR A 145 11.89 2.19 -19.88
N ASP A 146 13.13 1.71 -20.05
CA ASP A 146 13.56 0.41 -19.57
C ASP A 146 13.43 0.34 -18.03
N THR A 147 13.08 -0.84 -17.52
CA THR A 147 12.81 -1.11 -16.10
C THR A 147 13.68 -2.23 -15.54
N ASP A 148 14.50 -2.89 -16.35
CA ASP A 148 15.27 -4.07 -15.94
C ASP A 148 16.18 -3.79 -14.73
N GLU A 149 16.95 -2.69 -14.79
CA GLU A 149 17.84 -2.28 -13.70
C GLU A 149 17.05 -1.97 -12.41
N PHE A 150 15.93 -1.25 -12.54
CA PHE A 150 15.05 -0.91 -11.42
C PHE A 150 14.47 -2.14 -10.72
N LEU A 151 14.02 -3.13 -11.49
CA LEU A 151 13.50 -4.38 -10.94
C LEU A 151 14.61 -5.17 -10.22
N SER A 152 15.82 -5.20 -10.79
CA SER A 152 16.94 -5.94 -10.23
C SER A 152 17.56 -5.31 -8.97
N ASP A 153 17.51 -3.98 -8.86
CA ASP A 153 18.10 -3.23 -7.74
C ASP A 153 17.17 -3.14 -6.51
N ALA A 154 15.91 -3.55 -6.66
CA ALA A 154 14.92 -3.49 -5.61
C ALA A 154 15.35 -4.32 -4.38
N ALA A 155 15.23 -3.73 -3.18
CA ALA A 155 15.58 -4.38 -1.94
C ALA A 155 14.69 -3.93 -0.77
N PHE A 156 14.09 -4.86 -0.03
CA PHE A 156 13.27 -4.48 1.11
C PHE A 156 14.08 -3.80 2.21
N ARG A 157 13.45 -2.82 2.84
CA ARG A 157 13.85 -2.36 4.16
C ARG A 157 13.84 -3.52 5.15
N ARG A 158 14.52 -3.33 6.28
CA ARG A 158 14.53 -4.32 7.36
C ARG A 158 13.11 -4.70 7.78
N ILE A 159 12.84 -6.00 7.91
CA ILE A 159 11.53 -6.54 8.28
C ILE A 159 10.96 -5.90 9.54
N SER A 160 11.80 -5.59 10.55
CA SER A 160 11.31 -4.93 11.75
C SER A 160 10.72 -3.55 11.48
N VAL A 161 11.25 -2.80 10.50
CA VAL A 161 10.73 -1.48 10.10
C VAL A 161 9.39 -1.63 9.38
N LEU A 162 9.32 -2.54 8.41
CA LEU A 162 8.08 -2.84 7.69
C LEU A 162 6.98 -3.33 8.62
N HIS A 163 7.33 -4.19 9.57
CA HIS A 163 6.39 -4.72 10.55
C HIS A 163 5.87 -3.63 11.51
N ASP A 164 6.69 -2.65 11.90
CA ASP A 164 6.20 -1.53 12.70
C ASP A 164 5.13 -0.72 11.98
N GLU A 165 5.33 -0.50 10.68
CA GLU A 165 4.36 0.22 9.86
C GLU A 165 3.10 -0.61 9.59
N TYR A 166 3.27 -1.91 9.34
CA TYR A 166 2.15 -2.85 9.19
C TYR A 166 1.27 -2.83 10.44
N LEU A 167 1.86 -2.93 11.62
CA LEU A 167 1.09 -2.89 12.86
C LEU A 167 0.34 -1.57 13.02
N PHE A 168 0.93 -0.42 12.66
CA PHE A 168 0.21 0.86 12.72
C PHE A 168 -1.04 0.85 11.83
N TYR A 169 -0.91 0.44 10.57
CA TYR A 169 -2.05 0.43 9.65
C TYR A 169 -3.05 -0.70 9.93
N LEU A 170 -2.61 -1.85 10.43
CA LEU A 170 -3.49 -2.90 10.95
C LEU A 170 -4.33 -2.36 12.10
N MET A 171 -3.71 -1.63 13.03
CA MET A 171 -4.42 -1.03 14.16
C MET A 171 -5.43 0.04 13.72
N ALA A 172 -5.06 0.85 12.72
CA ALA A 172 -5.99 1.81 12.12
C ALA A 172 -7.17 1.11 11.42
N HIS A 173 -6.90 0.04 10.66
CA HIS A 173 -7.93 -0.77 10.01
C HIS A 173 -8.90 -1.37 11.04
N LEU A 174 -8.39 -2.02 12.09
CA LEU A 174 -9.21 -2.57 13.18
C LEU A 174 -10.00 -1.50 13.93
N TYR A 175 -9.43 -0.31 14.10
CA TYR A 175 -10.13 0.83 14.68
C TYR A 175 -11.33 1.26 13.83
N PHE A 176 -11.13 1.44 12.51
CA PHE A 176 -12.20 1.84 11.59
C PHE A 176 -13.34 0.82 11.56
N ARG A 177 -13.00 -0.47 11.53
CA ARG A 177 -13.98 -1.55 11.65
C ARG A 177 -14.75 -1.48 12.97
N HIS A 178 -14.05 -1.32 14.10
CA HIS A 178 -14.69 -1.25 15.41
C HIS A 178 -15.69 -0.11 15.52
N ILE A 179 -15.36 1.09 15.01
CA ILE A 179 -16.27 2.24 15.09
C ILE A 179 -17.45 2.09 14.13
N GLU A 180 -17.26 1.46 12.97
CA GLU A 180 -18.34 1.17 12.02
C GLU A 180 -19.33 0.14 12.61
N GLU A 181 -18.82 -1.00 13.10
CA GLU A 181 -19.63 -2.04 13.76
C GLU A 181 -20.39 -1.51 14.99
N ALA A 182 -19.79 -0.56 15.71
CA ALA A 182 -20.38 0.03 16.91
C ALA A 182 -21.18 1.32 16.67
N ASP A 183 -21.34 1.76 15.41
CA ASP A 183 -21.99 3.03 15.03
C ASP A 183 -21.47 4.24 15.83
N LYS A 184 -20.14 4.34 15.94
CA LYS A 184 -19.42 5.42 16.64
C LYS A 184 -18.82 6.42 15.67
N GLU A 185 -18.72 7.68 16.09
CA GLU A 185 -17.99 8.70 15.33
C GLU A 185 -16.49 8.40 15.29
N ASN A 186 -15.86 8.67 14.14
CA ASN A 186 -14.42 8.60 13.98
C ASN A 186 -13.75 9.76 14.74
N SER A 187 -13.04 9.44 15.82
CA SER A 187 -12.25 10.38 16.62
C SER A 187 -10.80 10.54 16.12
N SER A 188 -10.36 9.67 15.21
CA SER A 188 -9.02 9.74 14.64
C SER A 188 -8.93 10.78 13.53
N ASN A 189 -7.74 11.33 13.33
CA ASN A 189 -7.44 12.17 12.16
C ASN A 189 -6.75 11.37 11.04
N VAL A 190 -6.67 10.04 11.13
CA VAL A 190 -6.08 9.20 10.09
C VAL A 190 -6.93 9.24 8.83
N HIS A 191 -6.29 9.47 7.69
CA HIS A 191 -6.96 9.52 6.41
C HIS A 191 -7.34 8.10 5.93
N ILE A 192 -8.63 7.78 5.99
CA ILE A 192 -9.16 6.41 5.81
C ILE A 192 -8.71 5.80 4.48
N ALA A 193 -8.94 6.47 3.35
CA ALA A 193 -8.63 5.91 2.03
C ALA A 193 -7.14 5.60 1.84
N CYS A 194 -6.26 6.52 2.26
CA CYS A 194 -4.81 6.32 2.24
C CYS A 194 -4.39 5.18 3.17
N ALA A 195 -4.93 5.15 4.39
CA ALA A 195 -4.63 4.09 5.36
C ALA A 195 -5.02 2.71 4.84
N GLN A 196 -6.15 2.58 4.15
CA GLN A 196 -6.58 1.33 3.50
C GLN A 196 -5.58 0.88 2.41
N GLN A 197 -5.14 1.79 1.53
CA GLN A 197 -4.17 1.45 0.48
C GLN A 197 -2.80 1.06 1.05
N ARG A 198 -2.35 1.79 2.07
CA ARG A 198 -1.08 1.55 2.77
C ARG A 198 -1.13 0.23 3.56
N TYR A 199 -2.25 -0.06 4.22
CA TYR A 199 -2.51 -1.34 4.89
C TYR A 199 -2.45 -2.50 3.90
N LEU A 200 -3.20 -2.41 2.80
CA LEU A 200 -3.30 -3.45 1.77
C LEU A 200 -1.92 -3.86 1.24
N VAL A 201 -1.03 -2.90 0.98
CA VAL A 201 0.35 -3.18 0.55
C VAL A 201 1.08 -4.02 1.59
N LEU A 202 1.04 -3.59 2.86
CA LEU A 202 1.79 -4.23 3.93
C LEU A 202 1.22 -5.61 4.26
N GLU A 203 -0.11 -5.76 4.26
CA GLU A 203 -0.79 -7.04 4.37
C GLU A 203 -0.37 -7.98 3.23
N TRP A 204 -0.42 -7.51 1.99
CA TRP A 204 0.03 -8.30 0.83
C TRP A 204 1.51 -8.71 0.92
N LEU A 205 2.40 -7.83 1.39
CA LEU A 205 3.82 -8.16 1.58
C LEU A 205 4.05 -9.24 2.63
N PHE A 206 3.17 -9.34 3.63
CA PHE A 206 3.29 -10.28 4.73
C PHE A 206 2.38 -11.52 4.61
N ASP A 207 1.51 -11.54 3.61
CA ASP A 207 0.53 -12.60 3.40
C ASP A 207 1.20 -13.94 3.04
N THR A 208 1.09 -14.90 3.97
CA THR A 208 1.63 -16.25 3.85
C THR A 208 0.73 -17.20 3.08
N GLU A 209 -0.53 -16.85 2.89
CA GLU A 209 -1.50 -17.67 2.15
C GLU A 209 -1.37 -17.45 0.63
N ASN A 210 -0.60 -16.43 0.23
CA ASN A 210 -0.40 -16.02 -1.15
C ASN A 210 -1.72 -15.69 -1.86
N THR A 211 -2.62 -15.08 -1.11
CA THR A 211 -3.87 -14.48 -1.52
C THR A 211 -3.62 -13.47 -2.65
N GLY A 212 -4.47 -13.51 -3.67
CA GLY A 212 -4.36 -12.60 -4.80
C GLY A 212 -4.61 -11.16 -4.38
N TRP A 213 -4.00 -10.20 -5.08
CA TRP A 213 -4.22 -8.77 -4.78
C TRP A 213 -5.69 -8.36 -4.89
N ASP A 214 -6.43 -8.89 -5.87
CA ASP A 214 -7.86 -8.61 -6.02
C ASP A 214 -8.71 -9.24 -4.92
N GLU A 215 -8.24 -10.33 -4.31
CA GLU A 215 -8.91 -11.00 -3.20
C GLU A 215 -8.67 -10.23 -1.90
N LEU A 216 -7.47 -9.74 -1.64
CA LEU A 216 -7.17 -8.89 -0.47
C LEU A 216 -7.93 -7.56 -0.48
N GLN A 217 -8.35 -7.08 -1.65
CA GLN A 217 -9.19 -5.87 -1.77
C GLN A 217 -10.65 -6.09 -1.42
N GLN A 218 -11.09 -7.35 -1.51
CA GLN A 218 -12.43 -7.73 -1.11
C GLN A 218 -12.33 -7.96 0.39
N GLU A 219 -12.87 -7.04 1.20
CA GLU A 219 -13.00 -7.32 2.62
C GLU A 219 -13.77 -8.64 2.76
N PRO A 220 -13.34 -9.56 3.65
CA PRO A 220 -14.06 -10.81 3.84
C PRO A 220 -15.49 -10.48 4.26
N GLU A 221 -16.47 -10.90 3.44
CA GLU A 221 -17.87 -10.93 3.87
C GLU A 221 -17.93 -11.81 5.13
N GLU A 222 -18.31 -11.22 6.27
CA GLU A 222 -18.56 -11.95 7.52
C GLU A 222 -19.77 -12.88 7.45
#